data_AF-A0A8S9GHQ0-F1
#
_entry.id   AF-A0A8S9GHQ0-F1
#
_cell.length_a   1.000
_cell.length_b   1.000
_cell.length_c   1.000
_cell.angle_alpha   90.00
_cell.angle_beta   90.00
_cell.angle_gamma   90.00
#
_symmetry.space_group_name_H-M   'P 1'
#
loop_
_entity.id
_entity.type
_entity.pdbx_description
1 polymer ?
#
loop_
_entity_poly.entity_id
_entity_poly.type
_entity_poly.pdbx_seq_one_letter_code
_entity_poly.pdbx_strand_id
1 'polypeptide(L)'
;MSTNPPMEPKVRNFESVEEGDDKHSISIRFRLVSYNILAQVYVKSSLLPHSPPACLKWKARSHAILGVLKKLEADFFCLQEKHGLSGLLWDLYSENRTDEA
;
A
#
# COMPACT_ATOMS: atom_id res chain seq x y z
N MET A 1 25.85 -0.68 -14.59
CA MET A 1 24.65 -1.13 -13.87
C MET A 1 24.01 0.12 -13.25
N SER A 2 22.85 0.56 -13.73
CA SER A 2 22.20 1.77 -13.22
C SER A 2 21.41 1.43 -11.96
N THR A 3 22.00 1.67 -10.79
CA THR A 3 21.29 1.59 -9.51
C THR A 3 20.54 2.90 -9.32
N ASN A 4 19.36 3.00 -9.95
CA ASN A 4 18.44 4.08 -9.58
C ASN A 4 18.04 3.85 -8.11
N PRO A 5 18.08 4.89 -7.26
CA PRO A 5 17.72 4.76 -5.85
C PRO A 5 16.26 4.26 -5.73
N PRO A 6 15.91 3.62 -4.60
CA PRO A 6 14.53 3.22 -4.34
C PRO A 6 13.63 4.44 -4.46
N MET A 7 12.80 4.48 -5.51
CA MET A 7 11.92 5.60 -5.77
C MET A 7 10.78 5.52 -4.76
N GLU A 8 10.73 6.48 -3.83
CA GLU A 8 9.67 6.51 -2.84
C GLU A 8 8.29 6.60 -3.51
N PRO A 9 7.28 5.89 -2.99
CA PRO A 9 5.94 5.99 -3.53
C PRO A 9 5.39 7.41 -3.35
N LYS A 10 4.92 8.00 -4.46
CA LYS A 10 4.23 9.28 -4.47
C LYS A 10 2.78 9.08 -4.03
N VAL A 11 2.41 9.62 -2.88
CA VAL A 11 1.01 9.70 -2.43
C VAL A 11 0.39 11.00 -2.96
N ARG A 12 -0.86 10.93 -3.41
CA ARG A 12 -1.60 12.09 -3.93
C ARG A 12 -2.17 12.92 -2.78
N ASN A 13 -2.38 14.21 -3.03
CA ASN A 13 -3.06 15.09 -2.09
C ASN A 13 -4.55 14.70 -1.99
N PHE A 14 -5.12 14.89 -0.81
CA PHE A 14 -6.56 14.76 -0.61
C PHE A 14 -7.25 16.05 -1.07
N GLU A 15 -8.26 15.91 -1.91
CA GLU A 15 -9.13 17.01 -2.30
C GLU A 15 -10.31 17.08 -1.32
N SER A 16 -10.58 18.28 -0.80
CA SER A 16 -11.74 18.53 0.05
C SER A 16 -13.00 18.49 -0.82
N VAL A 17 -14.02 17.79 -0.34
CA VAL A 17 -15.35 17.74 -0.95
C VAL A 17 -16.31 18.42 0.01
N GLU A 18 -17.21 19.24 -0.51
CA GLU A 18 -18.26 19.91 0.28
C GLU A 18 -19.04 18.88 1.11
N GLU A 19 -19.05 19.07 2.43
CA GLU A 19 -19.83 18.23 3.35
C GLU A 19 -21.31 18.65 3.28
N GLY A 20 -22.23 17.68 3.24
CA GLY A 20 -23.66 17.97 3.36
C GLY A 20 -23.95 18.61 4.72
N ASP A 21 -24.69 19.72 4.74
CA ASP A 21 -24.98 20.54 5.92
C ASP A 21 -25.99 19.86 6.88
N ASP A 22 -25.66 18.67 7.40
CA ASP A 22 -26.44 17.96 8.41
C ASP A 22 -26.04 18.44 9.81
N LYS A 23 -26.52 19.65 10.17
CA LYS A 23 -26.30 20.37 11.45
C LYS A 23 -26.77 19.64 12.73
N HIS A 24 -27.13 18.36 12.66
CA HIS A 24 -27.76 17.62 13.76
C HIS A 24 -27.16 16.26 14.09
N SER A 25 -26.06 15.85 13.46
CA SER A 25 -25.38 14.60 13.79
C SER A 25 -23.97 14.84 14.34
N ILE A 26 -23.58 14.06 15.35
CA ILE A 26 -22.18 13.96 15.75
C ILE A 26 -21.46 13.28 14.57
N SER A 27 -20.77 14.08 13.76
CA SER A 27 -20.00 13.58 12.62
C SER A 27 -18.72 12.92 13.10
N ILE A 28 -18.61 11.60 12.91
CA ILE A 28 -17.37 10.84 13.13
C ILE A 28 -16.59 10.87 11.81
N ARG A 29 -15.37 11.38 11.85
CA ARG A 29 -14.44 11.37 10.70
C ARG A 29 -13.52 10.17 10.81
N PHE A 30 -13.43 9.38 9.75
CA PHE A 30 -12.49 8.27 9.62
C PHE A 30 -11.94 8.20 8.19
N ARG A 31 -10.77 7.60 8.05
CA ARG A 31 -10.08 7.35 6.79
C ARG A 31 -10.26 5.88 6.39
N LEU A 32 -10.93 5.67 5.27
CA LEU A 32 -11.04 4.35 4.63
C LEU A 32 -10.20 4.32 3.35
N VAL A 33 -9.31 3.35 3.24
CA VAL A 33 -8.52 3.11 2.02
C VAL A 33 -8.86 1.74 1.46
N SER A 34 -9.20 1.69 0.18
CA SER A 34 -9.26 0.46 -0.59
C SER A 34 -8.08 0.38 -1.54
N TYR A 35 -7.32 -0.71 -1.48
CA TYR A 35 -6.08 -0.83 -2.25
C TYR A 35 -5.82 -2.27 -2.73
N ASN A 36 -5.74 -2.43 -4.05
CA ASN A 36 -5.41 -3.70 -4.65
C ASN A 36 -3.88 -3.88 -4.71
N ILE A 37 -3.35 -4.85 -3.96
CA ILE A 37 -1.90 -5.04 -3.81
C ILE A 37 -1.25 -5.92 -4.88
N LEU A 38 -2.04 -6.44 -5.83
CA LEU A 38 -1.61 -7.36 -6.88
C LEU A 38 -0.86 -8.59 -6.34
N ALA A 39 -1.60 -9.70 -6.20
CA ALA A 39 -1.06 -10.95 -5.68
C ALA A 39 0.18 -11.41 -6.44
N GLN A 40 1.16 -11.99 -5.74
CA GLN A 40 2.38 -12.48 -6.38
C GLN A 40 2.09 -13.52 -7.47
N VAL A 41 1.02 -14.31 -7.34
CA VAL A 41 0.62 -15.30 -8.36
C VAL A 41 0.13 -14.68 -9.68
N TYR A 42 -0.31 -13.42 -9.65
CA TYR A 42 -0.74 -12.68 -10.84
C TYR A 42 0.38 -11.87 -11.48
N VAL A 43 1.54 -11.78 -10.83
CA VAL A 43 2.72 -11.18 -11.41
C VAL A 43 3.31 -12.13 -12.46
N LYS A 44 2.97 -11.86 -13.72
CA LYS A 44 3.60 -12.49 -14.88
C LYS A 44 4.31 -11.43 -15.69
N SER A 45 5.57 -11.67 -16.03
CA SER A 45 6.36 -10.72 -16.83
C SER A 45 5.71 -10.43 -18.19
N SER A 46 4.93 -11.38 -18.73
CA SER A 46 4.15 -11.21 -19.96
C SER A 46 2.98 -10.24 -19.81
N LEU A 47 2.39 -10.12 -18.61
CA LEU A 47 1.29 -9.19 -18.31
C LEU A 47 1.82 -7.78 -17.96
N LEU A 48 3.08 -7.67 -17.55
CA LEU A 48 3.73 -6.41 -17.14
C LEU A 48 5.05 -6.20 -17.91
N PRO A 49 5.03 -6.13 -19.26
CA PRO A 49 6.24 -6.14 -20.08
C PRO A 49 7.12 -4.89 -19.92
N HIS A 50 6.52 -3.77 -19.50
CA HIS A 50 7.22 -2.50 -19.28
C HIS A 50 7.81 -2.37 -17.87
N SER A 51 7.50 -3.31 -16.97
CA SER A 51 7.97 -3.29 -15.59
C SER A 51 9.26 -4.09 -15.46
N PRO A 52 10.34 -3.51 -14.91
CA PRO A 52 11.58 -4.26 -14.68
C PRO A 52 11.32 -5.49 -13.79
N PRO A 53 11.86 -6.68 -14.12
CA PRO A 53 11.62 -7.90 -13.34
C PRO A 53 12.02 -7.80 -11.85
N ALA A 54 13.03 -6.98 -11.54
CA ALA A 54 13.44 -6.72 -10.16
C ALA A 54 12.32 -6.04 -9.34
N CYS A 55 11.56 -5.13 -9.94
CA CYS A 55 10.43 -4.45 -9.33
C CYS A 55 9.19 -5.33 -9.20
N LEU A 56 9.14 -6.48 -9.90
CA LEU A 56 8.03 -7.42 -9.87
C LEU A 56 8.16 -8.46 -8.73
N LYS A 57 9.36 -8.59 -8.13
CA LYS A 57 9.59 -9.49 -7.00
C LYS A 57 8.81 -9.03 -5.77
N TRP A 58 8.21 -9.98 -5.06
CA TRP A 58 7.42 -9.72 -3.84
C TRP A 58 8.15 -8.80 -2.87
N LYS A 59 9.41 -9.12 -2.50
CA LYS A 59 10.20 -8.34 -1.54
C LYS A 59 10.33 -6.85 -1.89
N ALA A 60 10.52 -6.53 -3.17
CA ALA A 60 10.63 -5.14 -3.61
C ALA A 60 9.25 -4.45 -3.60
N ARG A 61 8.20 -5.18 -4.03
CA ARG A 61 6.84 -4.66 -4.07
C ARG A 61 6.24 -4.48 -2.68
N SER A 62 6.42 -5.43 -1.77
CA SER A 62 5.84 -5.37 -0.42
C SER A 62 6.39 -4.17 0.34
N HIS A 63 7.69 -3.88 0.23
CA HIS A 63 8.29 -2.70 0.83
C HIS A 63 7.72 -1.39 0.25
N ALA A 64 7.55 -1.31 -1.08
CA ALA A 64 6.93 -0.15 -1.72
C ALA A 64 5.44 0.02 -1.34
N ILE A 65 4.68 -1.08 -1.31
CA ILE A 65 3.27 -1.09 -0.88
C ILE A 65 3.17 -0.63 0.57
N LEU A 66 4.02 -1.14 1.46
CA LEU A 66 4.06 -0.72 2.86
C LEU A 66 4.33 0.78 2.99
N GLY A 67 5.27 1.31 2.21
CA GLY A 67 5.54 2.75 2.15
C GLY A 67 4.31 3.58 1.71
N VAL A 68 3.52 3.09 0.75
CA VAL A 68 2.24 3.73 0.38
C VAL A 68 1.24 3.68 1.53
N LEU A 69 1.01 2.49 2.10
CA LEU A 69 0.00 2.31 3.14
C LEU A 69 0.32 3.15 4.39
N LYS A 70 1.58 3.20 4.82
CA LYS A 70 2.02 4.05 5.95
C LYS A 70 1.72 5.53 5.69
N LYS A 71 2.05 6.04 4.49
CA LYS A 71 1.79 7.44 4.12
C LYS A 71 0.31 7.78 3.95
N LEU A 72 -0.53 6.77 3.70
CA LEU A 72 -1.98 6.96 3.63
C LEU A 72 -2.64 7.02 5.00
N GLU A 73 -1.96 6.59 6.07
CA GLU A 73 -2.33 6.67 7.50
C GLU A 73 -3.78 6.24 7.83
N ALA A 74 -4.41 5.38 7.03
CA ALA A 74 -5.84 5.11 7.13
C ALA A 74 -6.22 4.37 8.42
N ASP A 75 -7.42 4.65 8.94
CA ASP A 75 -7.99 3.93 10.08
C ASP A 75 -8.39 2.51 9.66
N PHE A 76 -8.90 2.37 8.43
CA PHE A 76 -9.30 1.08 7.86
C PHE A 76 -8.68 0.87 6.47
N PHE A 77 -8.05 -0.29 6.29
CA PHE A 77 -7.52 -0.73 5.00
C PHE A 77 -8.30 -1.95 4.46
N CYS A 78 -8.83 -1.83 3.26
CA CYS A 78 -9.45 -2.91 2.51
C CYS A 78 -8.52 -3.34 1.36
N LEU A 79 -7.74 -4.40 1.58
CA LEU A 79 -6.74 -4.88 0.61
C LEU A 79 -7.28 -6.01 -0.30
N GLN A 80 -7.21 -5.83 -1.62
CA GLN A 80 -7.57 -6.87 -2.62
C GLN A 80 -6.35 -7.59 -3.18
N GLU A 81 -6.61 -8.75 -3.79
CA GLU A 81 -5.60 -9.62 -4.42
C GLU A 81 -4.43 -9.96 -3.49
N LYS A 82 -4.68 -10.25 -2.21
CA LYS A 82 -3.64 -10.86 -1.38
C LYS A 82 -3.49 -12.34 -1.72
N HIS A 83 -2.27 -12.82 -1.86
CA HIS A 83 -2.00 -14.26 -1.96
C HIS A 83 -1.39 -14.76 -0.65
N GLY A 84 -2.16 -15.56 0.11
CA GLY A 84 -1.73 -16.11 1.40
C GLY A 84 -1.69 -15.06 2.52
N LEU A 85 -2.35 -15.33 3.63
CA LEU A 85 -2.35 -14.46 4.82
C LEU A 85 -0.97 -14.31 5.47
N SER A 86 -0.02 -15.22 5.20
CA SER A 86 1.27 -15.25 5.87
C SER A 86 2.24 -14.18 5.37
N GLY A 87 2.39 -13.98 4.06
CA GLY A 87 3.48 -13.15 3.51
C GLY A 87 3.40 -11.67 3.90
N LEU A 88 2.28 -10.99 3.63
CA LEU A 88 2.14 -9.57 3.92
C LEU A 88 2.06 -9.29 5.43
N LEU A 89 1.43 -10.18 6.20
CA LEU A 89 1.32 -10.03 7.65
C LEU A 89 2.69 -10.24 8.33
N TRP A 90 3.49 -11.20 7.86
CA TRP A 90 4.87 -11.37 8.32
C TRP A 90 5.76 -10.20 7.93
N ASP A 91 5.64 -9.66 6.72
CA ASP A 91 6.40 -8.47 6.30
C ASP A 91 6.03 -7.26 7.18
N LEU A 92 4.73 -7.02 7.42
CA LEU A 92 4.23 -5.99 8.35
C LEU A 92 4.76 -6.20 9.78
N TYR A 93 4.74 -7.44 10.27
CA TYR A 93 5.15 -7.75 11.63
C TYR A 93 6.67 -7.70 11.82
N SER A 94 7.46 -8.10 10.81
CA SER A 94 8.91 -8.08 10.86
C SER A 94 9.48 -6.66 10.89
N GLU A 95 8.88 -5.73 10.15
CA GLU A 95 9.36 -4.33 10.10
C GLU A 95 9.07 -3.58 11.42
N ASN A 96 7.97 -3.88 12.10
CA ASN A 96 7.67 -3.28 13.42
C ASN A 96 8.59 -3.79 14.55
N ARG A 97 9.27 -4.93 14.36
CA ARG A 97 10.21 -5.48 15.36
C ARG A 97 11.60 -4.83 15.27
N THR A 98 11.97 -4.24 14.15
CA THR A 98 13.27 -3.56 13.99
C THR A 98 13.31 -2.15 14.59
N ASP A 99 12.15 -1.59 14.97
CA ASP A 99 12.05 -0.26 15.59
C ASP A 99 12.10 -0.32 17.15
N GLU A 100 12.19 -1.52 17.75
CA GLU A 100 12.26 -1.75 19.21
C GLU A 100 13.64 -2.21 19.74
N ALA A 101 14.72 -2.08 18.96
CA ALA A 101 16.07 -2.51 19.35
C ALA A 101 17.09 -1.36 19.44
#